data_AF-A0AA36JFR8-F1
#
_entry.id   AF-A0AA36JFR8-F1
#
_cell.length_a   1.000
_cell.length_b   1.000
_cell.length_c   1.000
_cell.angle_alpha   90.00
_cell.angle_beta   90.00
_cell.angle_gamma   90.00
#
_symmetry.space_group_name_H-M   'P 1'
#
loop_
_entity.id
_entity.type
_entity.pdbx_description
1 polymer ?
#
loop_
_entity_poly.entity_id
_entity_poly.type
_entity_poly.pdbx_seq_one_letter_code
_entity_poly.pdbx_strand_id
1 'polypeptide(L)'
;MTNYNAWDRKAEALCREAEEEEQKATAESNEALGLGGLPEGPPTAKAAKELEELGDHSKQRNDFIAWSQERELELTHSQPEAPVELTGKGKAMRIKGSKGASYVVPESGVLKLMLDSCSDVQVHIQAPLLTSTVELYKCERVEVRLDHPLGTLQVDECRECVARFAERDHLGKVYHQNSPGFALAWGMGGGEPQTVGMEGAFQLLTCISDKSLTTEPVRRGEGEFPLDVRRAQREQPEPEAMPAAEERLQAAEKHRLAGNEMFRASDFAQAAALYSLALELAPDTGSVWANRAQCWLKLGDHDKALADAKKCTEVEPSNPKGWFRQGMSYHAMKSYGEAIAALLEAEKLEPSNKQIQEAIKMAQLMARKSS
;
A
#
# COMPACT_ATOMS: atom_id res chain seq x y z
N MET A 1 -20.32 39.56 21.64
CA MET A 1 -20.47 38.14 22.04
C MET A 1 -20.72 37.35 20.77
N THR A 2 -19.72 36.59 20.37
CA THR A 2 -19.45 36.10 19.00
C THR A 2 -20.22 34.83 18.65
N ASN A 3 -20.46 34.64 17.35
CA ASN A 3 -21.17 33.54 16.68
C ASN A 3 -20.55 32.12 16.83
N TYR A 4 -19.63 31.92 17.79
CA TYR A 4 -18.95 30.63 18.01
C TYR A 4 -19.88 29.57 18.64
N ASN A 5 -20.79 29.98 19.54
CA ASN A 5 -21.73 29.08 20.23
C ASN A 5 -22.81 28.45 19.33
N ALA A 6 -22.90 28.85 18.06
CA ALA A 6 -23.87 28.29 17.10
C ALA A 6 -23.29 27.13 16.28
N TRP A 7 -21.98 27.12 16.07
CA TRP A 7 -21.28 26.04 15.36
C TRP A 7 -21.04 24.84 16.27
N ASP A 8 -20.68 25.07 17.54
CA ASP A 8 -20.52 23.99 18.54
C ASP A 8 -21.84 23.25 18.79
N ARG A 9 -22.95 23.99 18.93
CA ARG A 9 -24.29 23.38 19.05
C ARG A 9 -24.72 22.59 17.82
N LYS A 10 -24.26 22.99 16.63
CA LYS A 10 -24.54 22.27 15.39
C LYS A 10 -23.68 21.02 15.26
N ALA A 11 -22.43 21.08 15.72
CA ALA A 11 -21.54 19.93 15.80
C ALA A 11 -22.05 18.90 16.82
N GLU A 12 -22.46 19.34 18.02
CA GLU A 12 -23.08 18.47 19.04
C GLU A 12 -24.37 17.82 18.52
N ALA A 13 -25.21 18.56 17.79
CA ALA A 13 -26.42 18.01 17.17
C ALA A 13 -26.11 16.94 16.11
N LEU A 14 -25.09 17.17 15.27
CA LEU A 14 -24.64 16.20 14.26
C LEU A 14 -24.00 14.96 14.89
N CYS A 15 -23.22 15.12 15.96
CA CYS A 15 -22.70 13.99 16.74
C CYS A 15 -23.83 13.15 17.33
N ARG A 16 -24.84 13.79 17.91
CA ARG A 16 -26.00 13.10 18.46
C ARG A 16 -26.82 12.37 17.40
N GLU A 17 -27.01 12.99 16.24
CA GLU A 17 -27.69 12.38 15.10
C GLU A 17 -26.92 11.16 14.57
N ALA A 18 -25.58 11.24 14.50
CA ALA A 18 -24.73 10.12 14.13
C ALA A 18 -24.75 8.98 15.16
N GLU A 19 -24.75 9.30 16.45
CA GLU A 19 -24.90 8.31 17.54
C GLU A 19 -26.29 7.63 17.50
N GLU A 20 -27.34 8.39 17.21
CA GLU A 20 -28.71 7.85 17.05
C GLU A 20 -28.84 6.97 15.80
N GLU A 21 -28.19 7.34 14.68
CA GLU A 21 -28.10 6.50 13.47
C GLU A 21 -27.28 5.22 13.70
N GLU A 22 -26.17 5.31 14.41
CA GLU A 22 -25.32 4.15 14.75
C GLU A 22 -26.05 3.20 15.71
N GLN A 23 -26.77 3.73 16.71
CA GLN A 23 -27.61 2.94 17.60
C GLN A 23 -28.75 2.26 16.85
N LYS A 24 -29.37 2.96 15.91
CA LYS A 24 -30.44 2.41 15.07
C LYS A 24 -29.92 1.33 14.11
N ALA A 25 -28.78 1.57 13.46
CA ALA A 25 -28.14 0.58 12.59
C ALA A 25 -27.67 -0.65 13.38
N THR A 26 -27.19 -0.45 14.60
CA THR A 26 -26.82 -1.55 15.52
C THR A 26 -28.06 -2.33 15.95
N ALA A 27 -29.18 -1.65 16.26
CA ALA A 27 -30.44 -2.29 16.61
C ALA A 27 -31.03 -3.09 15.43
N GLU A 28 -31.05 -2.51 14.23
CA GLU A 28 -31.51 -3.17 12.99
C GLU A 28 -30.60 -4.35 12.62
N SER A 29 -29.28 -4.22 12.81
CA SER A 29 -28.31 -5.31 12.63
C SER A 29 -28.53 -6.43 13.65
N ASN A 30 -28.76 -6.09 14.92
CA ASN A 30 -29.04 -7.07 15.98
C ASN A 30 -30.39 -7.77 15.75
N GLU A 31 -31.40 -7.07 15.25
CA GLU A 31 -32.69 -7.64 14.85
C GLU A 31 -32.53 -8.58 13.64
N ALA A 32 -31.80 -8.15 12.60
CA ALA A 32 -31.50 -8.95 11.41
C ALA A 32 -30.69 -10.21 11.72
N LEU A 33 -29.82 -10.16 12.74
CA LEU A 33 -29.03 -11.30 13.22
C LEU A 33 -29.77 -12.16 14.25
N GLY A 34 -31.01 -11.82 14.61
CA GLY A 34 -31.81 -12.57 15.58
C GLY A 34 -31.30 -12.47 17.02
N LEU A 35 -30.52 -11.45 17.34
CA LEU A 35 -29.89 -11.23 18.65
C LEU A 35 -30.81 -10.54 19.66
N GLY A 36 -31.99 -10.07 19.25
CA GLY A 36 -32.98 -9.34 20.07
C GLY A 36 -33.64 -10.14 21.21
N GLY A 37 -33.21 -11.38 21.46
CA GLY A 37 -33.64 -12.22 22.57
C GLY A 37 -32.49 -12.77 23.44
N LEU A 38 -31.25 -12.33 23.22
CA LEU A 38 -30.14 -12.68 24.10
C LEU A 38 -30.30 -11.94 25.43
N PRO A 39 -30.10 -12.61 26.58
CA PRO A 39 -30.18 -11.94 27.87
C PRO A 39 -29.12 -10.84 27.95
N GLU A 40 -29.55 -9.59 28.10
CA GLU A 40 -28.68 -8.51 28.57
C GLU A 40 -28.22 -8.87 29.98
N GLY A 41 -26.98 -9.34 30.08
CA GLY A 41 -26.28 -9.57 31.34
C GLY A 41 -25.00 -8.76 31.36
N PRO A 42 -24.43 -8.49 32.56
CA PRO A 42 -23.11 -7.87 32.65
C PRO A 42 -22.11 -8.68 31.80
N PRO A 43 -21.13 -8.01 31.15
CA PRO A 43 -20.15 -8.68 30.32
C PRO A 43 -19.56 -9.85 31.10
N THR A 44 -19.48 -11.02 30.45
CA THR A 44 -18.89 -12.20 31.08
C THR A 44 -17.51 -11.84 31.64
N ALA A 45 -17.09 -12.49 32.74
CA ALA A 45 -15.77 -12.22 33.33
C ALA A 45 -14.62 -12.32 32.30
N LYS A 46 -14.81 -13.12 31.25
CA LYS A 46 -13.91 -13.21 30.10
C LYS A 46 -13.91 -11.92 29.26
N ALA A 47 -15.08 -11.44 28.84
CA ALA A 47 -15.23 -10.21 28.07
C ALA A 47 -14.76 -8.96 28.85
N ALA A 48 -14.99 -8.92 30.16
CA ALA A 48 -14.50 -7.85 31.02
C ALA A 48 -12.97 -7.81 31.10
N LYS A 49 -12.33 -8.99 31.21
CA LYS A 49 -10.87 -9.12 31.21
C LYS A 49 -10.26 -8.77 29.85
N GLU A 50 -10.87 -9.22 28.75
CA GLU A 50 -10.44 -8.87 27.39
C GLU A 50 -10.54 -7.35 27.15
N LEU A 51 -11.59 -6.70 27.65
CA LEU A 51 -11.75 -5.23 27.58
C LEU A 51 -10.72 -4.48 28.42
N GLU A 52 -10.37 -4.99 29.61
CA GLU A 52 -9.32 -4.44 30.48
C GLU A 52 -7.92 -4.58 29.83
N GLU A 53 -7.61 -5.74 29.26
CA GLU A 53 -6.37 -5.97 28.50
C GLU A 53 -6.26 -5.04 27.27
N LEU A 54 -7.36 -4.82 26.54
CA LEU A 54 -7.46 -3.84 25.45
C LEU A 54 -7.25 -2.39 25.95
N GLY A 55 -7.79 -2.06 27.12
CA GLY A 55 -7.61 -0.76 27.77
C GLY A 55 -6.16 -0.50 28.17
N ASP A 56 -5.47 -1.51 28.71
CA ASP A 56 -4.06 -1.44 29.07
C ASP A 56 -3.16 -1.27 27.84
N HIS A 57 -3.44 -1.99 26.75
CA HIS A 57 -2.72 -1.80 25.48
C HIS A 57 -2.92 -0.41 24.88
N SER A 58 -4.15 0.14 24.96
CA SER A 58 -4.46 1.50 24.54
C SER A 58 -3.68 2.54 25.36
N LYS A 59 -3.61 2.35 26.67
CA LYS A 59 -2.87 3.22 27.59
C LYS A 59 -1.36 3.19 27.32
N GLN A 60 -0.77 2.00 27.18
CA GLN A 60 0.65 1.85 26.84
C GLN A 60 1.02 2.54 25.53
N ARG A 61 0.14 2.45 24.52
CA ARG A 61 0.31 3.16 23.25
C ARG A 61 0.26 4.68 23.42
N ASN A 62 -0.70 5.19 24.19
CA ASN A 62 -0.84 6.62 24.45
C ASN A 62 0.33 7.19 25.26
N ASP A 63 0.81 6.45 26.27
CA ASP A 63 1.98 6.82 27.06
C ASP A 63 3.26 6.85 26.19
N PHE A 64 3.39 5.90 25.25
CA PHE A 64 4.46 5.90 24.25
C PHE A 64 4.38 7.10 23.28
N ILE A 65 3.17 7.45 22.82
CA ILE A 65 2.95 8.62 21.94
C ILE A 65 3.34 9.90 22.68
N ALA A 66 2.90 10.09 23.93
CA ALA A 66 3.25 11.25 24.74
C ALA A 66 4.76 11.35 24.99
N TRP A 67 5.39 10.23 25.37
CA TRP A 67 6.84 10.12 25.53
C TRP A 67 7.62 10.44 24.23
N SER A 68 7.09 10.03 23.07
CA SER A 68 7.68 10.30 21.77
C SER A 68 7.54 11.79 21.38
N GLN A 69 6.40 12.42 21.67
CA GLN A 69 6.15 13.82 21.34
C GLN A 69 7.02 14.78 22.16
N GLU A 70 7.28 14.49 23.44
CA GLU A 70 8.19 15.29 24.29
C GLU A 70 9.63 15.32 23.77
N ARG A 71 10.02 14.33 22.95
CA ARG A 71 11.36 14.20 22.37
C ARG A 71 11.42 14.64 20.91
N GLU A 72 10.32 15.09 20.34
CA GLU A 72 10.26 15.58 18.98
C GLU A 72 10.55 17.09 18.94
N LEU A 73 11.44 17.50 18.03
CA LEU A 73 11.73 18.90 17.76
C LEU A 73 11.27 19.20 16.34
N GLU A 74 10.25 20.06 16.21
CA GLU A 74 9.78 20.54 14.91
C GLU A 74 10.58 21.77 14.47
N LEU A 75 11.03 21.78 13.21
CA LEU A 75 11.86 22.80 12.59
C LEU A 75 11.28 23.22 11.24
N THR A 76 11.32 24.51 10.94
CA THR A 76 10.86 25.06 9.66
C THR A 76 11.79 26.19 9.21
N HIS A 77 12.39 26.06 8.03
CA HIS A 77 13.24 27.09 7.43
C HIS A 77 12.88 27.32 5.96
N SER A 78 12.99 28.56 5.51
CA SER A 78 12.78 28.96 4.11
C SER A 78 13.99 29.77 3.65
N GLN A 79 14.79 29.20 2.75
CA GLN A 79 16.00 29.83 2.19
C GLN A 79 16.97 30.40 3.23
N PRO A 80 17.45 29.59 4.19
CA PRO A 80 18.48 30.03 5.12
C PRO A 80 19.78 30.36 4.39
N GLU A 81 20.52 31.37 4.86
CA GLU A 81 21.79 31.82 4.26
C GLU A 81 22.91 30.78 4.36
N ALA A 82 22.82 29.87 5.33
CA ALA A 82 23.77 28.79 5.57
C ALA A 82 23.04 27.48 5.91
N PRO A 83 23.69 26.32 5.74
CA PRO A 83 23.13 25.05 6.18
C PRO A 83 22.80 25.05 7.67
N VAL A 84 21.64 24.53 8.03
CA VAL A 84 21.17 24.44 9.42
C VAL A 84 21.69 23.16 10.05
N GLU A 85 22.42 23.28 11.15
CA GLU A 85 22.91 22.13 11.90
C GLU A 85 21.82 21.53 12.80
N LEU A 86 21.58 20.24 12.62
CA LEU A 86 20.64 19.45 13.41
C LEU A 86 21.38 18.79 14.58
N THR A 87 21.44 19.48 15.71
CA THR A 87 22.04 18.98 16.95
C THR A 87 20.95 18.74 18.01
N GLY A 88 20.94 17.57 18.63
CA GLY A 88 19.86 17.19 19.54
C GLY A 88 19.96 15.76 20.05
N LYS A 89 20.70 15.56 21.15
CA LYS A 89 20.92 14.24 21.75
C LYS A 89 19.61 13.60 22.22
N GLY A 90 19.28 12.45 21.64
CA GLY A 90 18.09 11.65 21.95
C GLY A 90 16.77 12.22 21.42
N LYS A 91 16.82 13.24 20.56
CA LYS A 91 15.63 13.90 20.02
C LYS A 91 15.32 13.43 18.60
N ALA A 92 14.03 13.28 18.29
CA ALA A 92 13.55 13.09 16.92
C ALA A 92 13.42 14.45 16.24
N MET A 93 14.04 14.63 15.08
CA MET A 93 13.97 15.89 14.33
C MET A 93 12.86 15.80 13.30
N ARG A 94 11.83 16.66 13.40
CA ARG A 94 10.82 16.83 12.35
C ARG A 94 11.07 18.13 11.61
N ILE A 95 11.42 18.06 10.34
CA ILE A 95 11.48 19.22 9.46
C ILE A 95 10.14 19.31 8.74
N LYS A 96 9.40 20.39 8.95
CA LYS A 96 8.06 20.55 8.40
C LYS A 96 7.97 21.80 7.55
N GLY A 97 7.39 21.68 6.35
CA GLY A 97 7.09 22.82 5.48
C GLY A 97 8.32 23.63 5.01
N SER A 98 9.52 23.05 5.07
CA SER A 98 10.74 23.78 4.75
C SER A 98 10.96 23.87 3.24
N LYS A 99 11.51 25.00 2.78
CA LYS A 99 11.68 25.30 1.36
C LYS A 99 13.05 25.86 1.02
N GLY A 100 13.74 25.28 0.04
CA GLY A 100 15.04 25.81 -0.43
C GLY A 100 16.10 25.83 0.67
N ALA A 101 16.06 24.84 1.57
CA ALA A 101 16.88 24.82 2.78
C ALA A 101 17.85 23.64 2.77
N SER A 102 19.03 23.86 3.36
CA SER A 102 20.04 22.81 3.54
C SER A 102 20.19 22.50 5.02
N TYR A 103 20.24 21.23 5.37
CA TYR A 103 20.42 20.73 6.73
C TYR A 103 21.61 19.81 6.81
N VAL A 104 22.29 19.80 7.95
CA VAL A 104 23.43 18.91 8.23
C VAL A 104 23.22 18.24 9.57
N VAL A 105 23.46 16.93 9.66
CA VAL A 105 23.57 16.20 10.94
C VAL A 105 25.06 15.95 11.19
N PRO A 106 25.77 16.86 11.88
CA PRO A 106 27.23 16.81 11.98
C PRO A 106 27.73 15.78 13.00
N GLU A 107 26.91 15.42 13.98
CA GLU A 107 27.29 14.52 15.08
C GLU A 107 26.19 13.49 15.39
N SER A 108 26.61 12.35 15.96
CA SER A 108 25.66 11.30 16.35
C SER A 108 24.94 11.72 17.63
N GLY A 109 23.61 11.62 17.61
CA GLY A 109 22.78 12.02 18.74
C GLY A 109 21.32 12.20 18.37
N VAL A 110 21.04 12.52 17.10
CA VAL A 110 19.68 12.56 16.58
C VAL A 110 19.08 11.15 16.60
N LEU A 111 17.89 11.02 17.19
CA LEU A 111 17.18 9.75 17.33
C LEU A 111 16.73 9.23 15.97
N LYS A 112 15.92 10.05 15.28
CA LYS A 112 15.40 9.83 13.93
C LYS A 112 15.18 11.17 13.23
N LEU A 113 15.10 11.14 11.91
CA LEU A 113 14.84 12.32 11.10
C LEU A 113 13.56 12.13 10.27
N MET A 114 12.68 13.12 10.29
CA MET A 114 11.41 13.12 9.55
C MET A 114 11.30 14.42 8.74
N LEU A 115 10.97 14.32 7.47
CA LEU A 115 10.65 15.46 6.62
C LEU A 115 9.19 15.37 6.20
N ASP A 116 8.43 16.43 6.43
CA ASP A 116 7.01 16.51 6.12
C ASP A 116 6.74 17.76 5.28
N SER A 117 6.16 17.56 4.10
CA SER A 117 5.69 18.65 3.23
C SER A 117 6.81 19.64 2.85
N CYS A 118 8.03 19.13 2.65
CA CYS A 118 9.22 19.94 2.31
C CYS A 118 9.47 20.00 0.80
N SER A 119 10.02 21.11 0.31
CA SER A 119 10.33 21.30 -1.11
C SER A 119 11.73 21.88 -1.35
N ASP A 120 12.47 21.36 -2.32
CA ASP A 120 13.81 21.87 -2.65
C ASP A 120 14.76 21.84 -1.43
N VAL A 121 14.71 20.77 -0.63
CA VAL A 121 15.49 20.62 0.60
C VAL A 121 16.64 19.64 0.39
N GLN A 122 17.82 19.98 0.91
CA GLN A 122 18.97 19.07 0.96
C GLN A 122 19.29 18.73 2.42
N VAL A 123 19.49 17.45 2.71
CA VAL A 123 19.94 17.01 4.03
C VAL A 123 21.22 16.20 3.87
N HIS A 124 22.28 16.57 4.59
CA HIS A 124 23.51 15.78 4.67
C HIS A 124 23.66 15.16 6.05
N ILE A 125 23.51 13.84 6.13
CA ILE A 125 23.66 13.04 7.34
C ILE A 125 25.10 12.56 7.43
N GLN A 126 25.94 13.34 8.13
CA GLN A 126 27.38 13.08 8.28
C GLN A 126 27.68 12.12 9.43
N ALA A 127 26.71 11.87 10.31
CA ALA A 127 26.85 10.98 11.46
C ALA A 127 25.64 10.03 11.61
N PRO A 128 25.81 8.83 12.19
CA PRO A 128 24.74 7.85 12.27
C PRO A 128 23.60 8.31 13.20
N LEU A 129 22.36 8.07 12.76
CA LEU A 129 21.15 8.25 13.54
C LEU A 129 20.95 7.07 14.50
N LEU A 130 20.44 7.32 15.71
CA LEU A 130 20.34 6.27 16.75
C LEU A 130 19.38 5.13 16.37
N THR A 131 18.25 5.44 15.71
CA THR A 131 17.33 4.40 15.20
C THR A 131 17.64 3.99 13.78
N SER A 132 18.62 4.64 13.13
CA SER A 132 18.93 4.42 11.73
C SER A 132 17.68 4.55 10.82
N THR A 133 16.83 5.54 11.13
CA THR A 133 15.54 5.77 10.45
C THR A 133 15.44 7.18 9.88
N VAL A 134 15.06 7.27 8.61
CA VAL A 134 14.66 8.53 7.96
C VAL A 134 13.26 8.34 7.37
N GLU A 135 12.38 9.32 7.55
CA GLU A 135 11.03 9.33 6.99
C GLU A 135 10.85 10.58 6.11
N LEU A 136 10.33 10.41 4.90
CA LEU A 136 9.93 11.48 3.99
C LEU A 136 8.42 11.33 3.71
N TYR A 137 7.67 12.40 3.95
CA TYR A 137 6.23 12.44 3.68
C TYR A 137 5.88 13.69 2.88
N LYS A 138 5.15 13.54 1.76
CA LYS A 138 4.68 14.68 0.93
C LYS A 138 5.78 15.64 0.51
N CYS A 139 6.99 15.14 0.31
CA CYS A 139 8.16 15.95 -0.04
C CYS A 139 8.37 16.02 -1.55
N GLU A 140 8.92 17.13 -2.05
CA GLU A 140 9.20 17.36 -3.47
C GLU A 140 10.64 17.85 -3.68
N ARG A 141 11.39 17.23 -4.59
CA ARG A 141 12.80 17.57 -4.88
C ARG A 141 13.67 17.65 -3.62
N VAL A 142 13.54 16.63 -2.75
CA VAL A 142 14.35 16.50 -1.54
C VAL A 142 15.50 15.53 -1.79
N GLU A 143 16.73 15.96 -1.50
CA GLU A 143 17.92 15.08 -1.53
C GLU A 143 18.41 14.80 -0.12
N VAL A 144 18.49 13.52 0.26
CA VAL A 144 19.11 13.06 1.50
C VAL A 144 20.42 12.36 1.17
N ARG A 145 21.54 12.90 1.65
CA ARG A 145 22.88 12.31 1.50
C ARG A 145 23.28 11.65 2.80
N LEU A 146 23.74 10.40 2.73
CA LEU A 146 24.05 9.57 3.89
C LEU A 146 25.49 9.05 3.82
N ASP A 147 26.33 9.51 4.74
CA ASP A 147 27.72 9.07 4.86
C ASP A 147 27.84 7.73 5.59
N HIS A 148 26.78 7.28 6.26
CA HIS A 148 26.74 6.11 7.14
C HIS A 148 25.58 5.17 6.77
N PRO A 149 25.63 3.90 7.20
CA PRO A 149 24.52 2.96 6.99
C PRO A 149 23.19 3.45 7.58
N LEU A 150 22.12 3.20 6.83
CA LEU A 150 20.75 3.47 7.24
C LEU A 150 19.94 2.16 7.23
N GLY A 151 19.33 1.82 8.36
CA GLY A 151 18.53 0.61 8.51
C GLY A 151 17.19 0.71 7.80
N THR A 152 16.48 1.83 7.95
CA THR A 152 15.15 2.04 7.35
C THR A 152 15.01 3.44 6.76
N LEU A 153 14.54 3.51 5.52
CA LEU A 153 14.09 4.73 4.86
C LEU A 153 12.61 4.56 4.49
N GLN A 154 11.76 5.50 4.89
CA GLN A 154 10.35 5.52 4.49
C GLN A 154 10.09 6.74 3.61
N VAL A 155 9.45 6.56 2.46
CA VAL A 155 9.21 7.62 1.46
C VAL A 155 7.80 7.52 0.90
N ASP A 156 6.89 8.29 1.48
CA ASP A 156 5.46 8.23 1.14
C ASP A 156 4.97 9.54 0.53
N GLU A 157 4.23 9.44 -0.57
CA GLU A 157 3.64 10.58 -1.30
C GLU A 157 4.68 11.62 -1.78
N CYS A 158 5.90 11.19 -2.12
CA CYS A 158 6.99 12.10 -2.48
C CYS A 158 7.21 12.23 -4.00
N ARG A 159 7.80 13.33 -4.47
CA ARG A 159 8.08 13.55 -5.90
C ARG A 159 9.53 13.95 -6.13
N GLU A 160 10.20 13.28 -7.07
CA GLU A 160 11.56 13.63 -7.49
C GLU A 160 12.58 13.68 -6.33
N CYS A 161 12.36 12.90 -5.28
CA CYS A 161 13.27 12.82 -4.13
C CYS A 161 14.43 11.86 -4.43
N VAL A 162 15.58 12.09 -3.83
CA VAL A 162 16.77 11.25 -4.02
C VAL A 162 17.37 10.90 -2.67
N ALA A 163 17.60 9.62 -2.41
CA ALA A 163 18.44 9.18 -1.30
C ALA A 163 19.79 8.71 -1.84
N ARG A 164 20.85 9.41 -1.46
CA ARG A 164 22.23 9.15 -1.91
C ARG A 164 23.04 8.56 -0.77
N PHE A 165 23.57 7.37 -1.00
CA PHE A 165 24.40 6.65 -0.04
C PHE A 165 25.87 6.76 -0.44
N ALA A 166 26.76 6.96 0.53
CA ALA A 166 28.20 6.97 0.26
C ALA A 166 28.66 5.63 -0.33
N GLU A 167 28.20 4.51 0.23
CA GLU A 167 28.53 3.14 -0.20
C GLU A 167 27.26 2.33 -0.49
N ARG A 168 27.40 1.23 -1.23
CA ARG A 168 26.26 0.38 -1.63
C ARG A 168 25.66 -0.40 -0.47
N ASP A 169 26.49 -0.89 0.43
CA ASP A 169 26.11 -1.66 1.61
C ASP A 169 25.51 -0.80 2.74
N HIS A 170 25.56 0.53 2.62
CA HIS A 170 24.88 1.44 3.53
C HIS A 170 23.34 1.44 3.38
N LEU A 171 22.82 0.85 2.29
CA LEU A 171 21.39 0.75 2.05
C LEU A 171 20.77 -0.39 2.86
N GLY A 172 19.88 -0.03 3.80
CA GLY A 172 18.98 -0.97 4.45
C GLY A 172 17.68 -1.18 3.68
N LYS A 173 16.55 -1.17 4.40
CA LYS A 173 15.21 -1.33 3.83
C LYS A 173 14.63 0.02 3.44
N VAL A 174 14.13 0.14 2.21
CA VAL A 174 13.46 1.36 1.74
C VAL A 174 12.00 1.06 1.47
N TYR A 175 11.12 1.57 2.32
CA TYR A 175 9.68 1.52 2.09
C TYR A 175 9.24 2.76 1.35
N HIS A 176 8.48 2.63 0.27
CA HIS A 176 7.96 3.78 -0.46
C HIS A 176 6.58 3.53 -1.05
N GLN A 177 5.76 4.56 -1.11
CA GLN A 177 4.39 4.49 -1.64
C GLN A 177 4.05 5.79 -2.35
N ASN A 178 3.44 5.69 -3.53
CA ASN A 178 3.02 6.84 -4.32
C ASN A 178 4.12 7.90 -4.51
N SER A 179 5.33 7.44 -4.81
CA SER A 179 6.52 8.29 -4.80
C SER A 179 7.18 8.41 -6.19
N PRO A 180 6.50 8.99 -7.20
CA PRO A 180 7.02 9.02 -8.57
C PRO A 180 8.33 9.80 -8.67
N GLY A 181 9.30 9.21 -9.36
CA GLY A 181 10.63 9.81 -9.54
C GLY A 181 11.53 9.70 -8.31
N PHE A 182 11.10 9.02 -7.23
CA PHE A 182 12.00 8.72 -6.12
C PHE A 182 13.13 7.79 -6.59
N ALA A 183 14.38 8.16 -6.29
CA ALA A 183 15.56 7.46 -6.77
C ALA A 183 16.59 7.20 -5.66
N LEU A 184 17.36 6.13 -5.85
CA LEU A 184 18.51 5.80 -5.03
C LEU A 184 19.79 6.07 -5.82
N ALA A 185 20.80 6.66 -5.17
CA ALA A 185 22.08 6.93 -5.80
C ALA A 185 23.24 6.52 -4.89
N TRP A 186 24.41 6.29 -5.49
CA TRP A 186 25.62 5.89 -4.77
C TRP A 186 26.79 6.81 -5.09
N GLY A 187 27.68 6.96 -4.11
CA GLY A 187 28.84 7.83 -4.21
C GLY A 187 28.47 9.30 -4.08
N MET A 188 29.30 10.03 -3.33
CA MET A 188 29.07 11.43 -2.96
C MET A 188 29.29 12.42 -4.12
N GLY A 189 29.79 11.97 -5.28
CA GLY A 189 30.31 12.84 -6.34
C GLY A 189 29.86 12.56 -7.78
N GLY A 190 28.79 11.79 -8.01
CA GLY A 190 28.23 11.71 -9.39
C GLY A 190 27.68 10.36 -9.86
N GLY A 191 27.36 9.41 -8.98
CA GLY A 191 26.59 8.24 -9.41
C GLY A 191 25.21 8.65 -9.89
N GLU A 192 24.80 8.16 -11.08
CA GLU A 192 23.48 8.39 -11.64
C GLU A 192 22.40 7.81 -10.71
N PRO A 193 21.36 8.59 -10.37
CA PRO A 193 20.23 8.08 -9.58
C PRO A 193 19.48 6.99 -10.35
N GLN A 194 19.26 5.86 -9.69
CA GLN A 194 18.38 4.79 -10.16
C GLN A 194 16.97 5.01 -9.59
N THR A 195 16.02 5.33 -10.44
CA THR A 195 14.62 5.51 -10.05
C THR A 195 14.02 4.18 -9.59
N VAL A 196 13.39 4.19 -8.41
CA VAL A 196 12.70 3.03 -7.82
C VAL A 196 11.26 3.34 -7.47
N GLY A 197 10.94 4.61 -7.23
CA GLY A 197 9.60 5.05 -6.88
C GLY A 197 8.69 5.19 -8.09
N MET A 198 7.43 4.80 -7.88
CA MET A 198 6.38 4.86 -8.89
C MET A 198 5.10 5.47 -8.30
N GLU A 199 4.25 5.98 -9.18
CA GLU A 199 2.90 6.40 -8.82
C GLU A 199 2.04 5.17 -8.51
N GLY A 200 1.26 5.22 -7.43
CA GLY A 200 0.43 4.07 -7.05
C GLY A 200 0.03 4.06 -5.59
N ALA A 201 -1.06 3.36 -5.30
CA ALA A 201 -1.64 3.29 -3.95
C ALA A 201 -1.09 2.15 -3.07
N PHE A 202 -0.14 1.35 -3.55
CA PHE A 202 0.46 0.22 -2.82
C PHE A 202 1.87 0.57 -2.31
N GLN A 203 2.26 -0.03 -1.19
CA GLN A 203 3.58 0.16 -0.60
C GLN A 203 4.59 -0.80 -1.24
N LEU A 204 5.80 -0.31 -1.47
CA LEU A 204 6.92 -1.05 -2.05
C LEU A 204 8.05 -1.13 -1.02
N LEU A 205 8.76 -2.25 -1.02
CA LEU A 205 10.03 -2.46 -0.34
C LEU A 205 11.12 -2.58 -1.39
N THR A 206 12.06 -1.65 -1.34
CA THR A 206 13.31 -1.70 -2.09
C THR A 206 14.46 -2.06 -1.16
N CYS A 207 15.27 -3.04 -1.53
CA CYS A 207 16.49 -3.40 -0.81
C CYS A 207 17.53 -3.99 -1.78
N ILE A 208 18.75 -4.24 -1.29
CA ILE A 208 19.74 -5.01 -2.05
C ILE A 208 19.58 -6.49 -1.70
N SER A 209 19.30 -7.30 -2.71
CA SER A 209 19.27 -8.77 -2.64
C SER A 209 20.14 -9.33 -3.76
N ASP A 210 21.02 -10.29 -3.42
CA ASP A 210 21.97 -10.90 -4.35
C ASP A 210 22.81 -9.89 -5.16
N LYS A 211 23.27 -8.82 -4.48
CA LYS A 211 24.04 -7.69 -5.04
C LYS A 211 23.30 -6.84 -6.08
N SER A 212 22.00 -7.07 -6.26
CA SER A 212 21.13 -6.31 -7.14
C SER A 212 20.08 -5.55 -6.34
N LEU A 213 19.59 -4.44 -6.89
CA LEU A 213 18.50 -3.68 -6.27
C LEU A 213 17.17 -4.31 -6.66
N THR A 214 16.41 -4.80 -5.68
CA THR A 214 15.08 -5.39 -5.89
C THR A 214 14.02 -4.45 -5.34
N THR A 215 12.84 -4.43 -5.97
CA THR A 215 11.68 -3.65 -5.50
C THR A 215 10.44 -4.54 -5.58
N GLU A 216 9.82 -4.80 -4.43
CA GLU A 216 8.69 -5.71 -4.31
C GLU A 216 7.55 -5.05 -3.52
N PRO A 217 6.27 -5.28 -3.85
CA PRO A 217 5.17 -4.70 -3.10
C PRO A 217 4.99 -5.40 -1.74
N VAL A 218 4.68 -4.63 -0.69
CA VAL A 218 4.53 -5.09 0.71
C VAL A 218 3.24 -4.57 1.36
N ARG A 219 2.74 -5.26 2.38
CA ARG A 219 1.53 -4.84 3.12
C ARG A 219 1.81 -3.69 4.08
N ARG A 220 0.89 -2.72 4.11
CA ARG A 220 0.93 -1.55 5.00
C ARG A 220 0.59 -1.94 6.44
N GLY A 221 1.45 -1.57 7.40
CA GLY A 221 1.18 -1.70 8.84
C GLY A 221 1.70 -2.98 9.50
N GLU A 222 2.21 -3.93 8.74
CA GLU A 222 3.00 -5.05 9.27
C GLU A 222 4.48 -4.67 9.24
N GLY A 223 4.90 -3.87 10.21
CA GLY A 223 6.33 -3.78 10.54
C GLY A 223 6.87 -5.19 10.77
N GLU A 224 7.95 -5.55 10.07
CA GLU A 224 8.65 -6.84 10.12
C GLU A 224 7.79 -8.07 10.50
N PHE A 225 6.87 -8.45 9.61
CA PHE A 225 6.61 -9.87 9.40
C PHE A 225 6.91 -10.20 7.95
N PRO A 226 8.08 -10.80 7.67
CA PRO A 226 8.23 -11.59 6.45
C PRO A 226 7.08 -12.59 6.42
N LEU A 227 6.24 -12.57 5.38
CA LEU A 227 5.47 -13.76 5.00
C LEU A 227 6.48 -14.78 4.51
N ASP A 228 7.19 -15.43 5.43
CA ASP A 228 8.21 -16.37 5.06
C ASP A 228 8.25 -17.62 5.94
N VAL A 229 7.90 -18.69 5.25
CA VAL A 229 8.05 -20.09 5.62
C VAL A 229 9.52 -20.53 5.54
N ARG A 230 10.48 -19.62 5.33
CA ARG A 230 11.92 -19.90 5.16
C ARG A 230 12.70 -20.27 6.43
N ARG A 231 12.08 -21.01 7.37
CA ARG A 231 12.83 -21.81 8.36
C ARG A 231 12.88 -23.31 8.04
N ALA A 232 12.40 -23.72 6.88
CA ALA A 232 12.54 -25.09 6.41
C ALA A 232 13.11 -25.12 4.99
N GLN A 233 14.43 -24.95 4.86
CA GLN A 233 15.26 -25.69 3.90
C GLN A 233 16.74 -25.39 4.18
N ARG A 234 17.34 -26.31 4.94
CA ARG A 234 18.78 -26.55 4.98
C ARG A 234 19.19 -27.19 3.65
N GLU A 235 20.33 -26.74 3.14
CA GLU A 235 21.35 -27.45 2.34
C GLU A 235 20.84 -28.44 1.29
N GLN A 236 20.93 -28.07 -0.01
CA GLN A 236 21.33 -28.96 -1.11
C GLN A 236 22.01 -28.16 -2.25
N PRO A 237 22.89 -28.81 -3.04
CA PRO A 237 23.96 -28.14 -3.81
C PRO A 237 23.45 -27.53 -5.13
N GLU A 238 24.20 -26.54 -5.64
CA GLU A 238 23.94 -25.84 -6.91
C GLU A 238 23.62 -26.83 -8.04
N PRO A 239 22.47 -26.70 -8.73
CA PRO A 239 22.26 -27.37 -9.99
C PRO A 239 22.76 -26.51 -11.15
N GLU A 240 23.44 -27.20 -12.04
CA GLU A 240 23.98 -26.75 -13.32
C GLU A 240 22.93 -26.04 -14.21
N ALA A 241 23.40 -25.10 -15.01
CA ALA A 241 22.60 -24.22 -15.85
C ALA A 241 21.68 -24.95 -16.85
N MET A 242 20.37 -24.73 -16.72
CA MET A 242 19.32 -24.94 -17.75
C MET A 242 18.24 -23.84 -17.63
N PRO A 243 17.60 -23.42 -18.74
CA PRO A 243 17.73 -22.07 -19.31
C PRO A 243 16.70 -21.05 -18.78
N ALA A 244 17.10 -19.78 -18.73
CA ALA A 244 16.39 -18.59 -18.22
C ALA A 244 14.89 -18.40 -18.59
N ALA A 245 14.30 -19.21 -19.48
CA ALA A 245 12.86 -19.20 -19.74
C ALA A 245 12.06 -19.96 -18.67
N GLU A 246 12.57 -21.09 -18.20
CA GLU A 246 11.86 -21.93 -17.22
C GLU A 246 11.86 -21.29 -15.83
N GLU A 247 12.98 -20.66 -15.44
CA GLU A 247 13.07 -19.83 -14.24
C GLU A 247 12.12 -18.62 -14.28
N ARG A 248 11.99 -17.94 -15.44
CA ARG A 248 11.03 -16.84 -15.61
C ARG A 248 9.59 -17.31 -15.45
N LEU A 249 9.24 -18.47 -16.00
CA LEU A 249 7.90 -19.05 -15.83
C LEU A 249 7.63 -19.47 -14.38
N GLN A 250 8.63 -20.04 -13.69
CA GLN A 250 8.52 -20.38 -12.26
C GLN A 250 8.38 -19.13 -11.39
N ALA A 251 9.13 -18.07 -11.68
CA ALA A 251 9.01 -16.79 -11.00
C ALA A 251 7.64 -16.14 -11.24
N ALA A 252 7.14 -16.16 -12.49
CA ALA A 252 5.79 -15.70 -12.82
C ALA A 252 4.72 -16.47 -12.05
N GLU A 253 4.86 -17.80 -11.97
CA GLU A 253 3.95 -18.68 -11.22
C GLU A 253 3.98 -18.38 -9.72
N LYS A 254 5.15 -18.13 -9.15
CA LYS A 254 5.30 -17.70 -7.75
C LYS A 254 4.52 -16.41 -7.48
N HIS A 255 4.70 -15.39 -8.32
CA HIS A 255 3.96 -14.13 -8.19
C HIS A 255 2.44 -14.33 -8.36
N ARG A 256 2.02 -15.20 -9.28
CA ARG A 256 0.61 -15.56 -9.47
C ARG A 256 0.01 -16.23 -8.23
N LEU A 257 0.72 -17.17 -7.62
CA LEU A 257 0.27 -17.87 -6.41
C LEU A 257 0.18 -16.91 -5.21
N ALA A 258 1.16 -16.02 -5.04
CA ALA A 258 1.11 -14.96 -4.04
C ALA A 258 -0.07 -14.00 -4.29
N GLY A 259 -0.33 -13.63 -5.55
CA GLY A 259 -1.50 -12.84 -5.93
C GLY A 259 -2.83 -13.52 -5.55
N ASN A 260 -2.93 -14.83 -5.72
CA ASN A 260 -4.11 -15.60 -5.29
C ASN A 260 -4.29 -15.58 -3.76
N GLU A 261 -3.19 -15.62 -2.99
CA GLU A 261 -3.23 -15.53 -1.53
C GLU A 261 -3.73 -14.16 -1.07
N MET A 262 -3.20 -13.08 -1.65
CA MET A 262 -3.66 -11.72 -1.35
C MET A 262 -5.13 -11.52 -1.74
N PHE A 263 -5.55 -12.10 -2.86
CA PHE A 263 -6.95 -12.07 -3.27
C PHE A 263 -7.88 -12.75 -2.25
N ARG A 264 -7.46 -13.89 -1.68
CA ARG A 264 -8.22 -14.57 -0.61
C ARG A 264 -8.25 -13.77 0.69
N ALA A 265 -7.19 -13.03 0.97
CA ALA A 265 -7.13 -12.08 2.08
C ALA A 265 -7.94 -10.80 1.84
N SER A 266 -8.66 -10.68 0.72
CA SER A 266 -9.42 -9.49 0.30
C SER A 266 -8.57 -8.24 0.06
N ASP A 267 -7.24 -8.38 -0.05
CA ASP A 267 -6.35 -7.30 -0.44
C ASP A 267 -6.22 -7.28 -1.97
N PHE A 268 -7.24 -6.69 -2.62
CA PHE A 268 -7.35 -6.67 -4.08
C PHE A 268 -6.29 -5.80 -4.75
N ALA A 269 -5.82 -4.73 -4.08
CA ALA A 269 -4.77 -3.87 -4.61
C ALA A 269 -3.44 -4.60 -4.68
N GLN A 270 -3.06 -5.28 -3.59
CA GLN A 270 -1.84 -6.07 -3.54
C GLN A 270 -1.90 -7.28 -4.48
N ALA A 271 -3.05 -7.93 -4.59
CA ALA A 271 -3.26 -9.01 -5.56
C ALA A 271 -3.03 -8.53 -7.00
N ALA A 272 -3.54 -7.34 -7.37
CA ALA A 272 -3.34 -6.78 -8.70
C ALA A 272 -1.86 -6.47 -9.02
N ALA A 273 -1.09 -5.99 -8.03
CA ALA A 273 0.34 -5.74 -8.18
C ALA A 273 1.11 -7.05 -8.43
N LEU A 274 0.84 -8.09 -7.63
CA LEU A 274 1.49 -9.40 -7.79
C LEU A 274 1.13 -10.06 -9.13
N TYR A 275 -0.10 -9.93 -9.60
CA TYR A 275 -0.45 -10.36 -10.95
C TYR A 275 0.24 -9.54 -12.04
N SER A 276 0.52 -8.24 -11.80
CA SER A 276 1.26 -7.42 -12.76
C SER A 276 2.69 -7.90 -12.93
N LEU A 277 3.38 -8.22 -11.83
CA LEU A 277 4.72 -8.83 -11.88
C LEU A 277 4.70 -10.19 -12.59
N ALA A 278 3.67 -11.02 -12.32
CA ALA A 278 3.51 -12.28 -13.04
C ALA A 278 3.35 -12.08 -14.56
N LEU A 279 2.63 -11.03 -14.98
CA LEU A 279 2.40 -10.68 -16.38
C LEU A 279 3.62 -10.04 -17.06
N GLU A 280 4.46 -9.32 -16.33
CA GLU A 280 5.75 -8.82 -16.85
C GLU A 280 6.68 -9.98 -17.22
N LEU A 281 6.65 -11.06 -16.43
CA LEU A 281 7.47 -12.25 -16.65
C LEU A 281 6.86 -13.23 -17.66
N ALA A 282 5.53 -13.37 -17.67
CA ALA A 282 4.79 -14.30 -18.51
C ALA A 282 3.47 -13.66 -19.02
N PRO A 283 3.54 -12.77 -20.04
CA PRO A 283 2.38 -12.02 -20.53
C PRO A 283 1.34 -12.89 -21.24
N ASP A 284 1.69 -14.10 -21.69
CA ASP A 284 0.81 -14.97 -22.46
C ASP A 284 -0.06 -15.89 -21.58
N THR A 285 -0.23 -15.53 -20.30
CA THR A 285 -1.01 -16.34 -19.35
C THR A 285 -2.41 -15.75 -19.14
N GLY A 286 -3.39 -16.20 -19.93
CA GLY A 286 -4.78 -15.70 -19.89
C GLY A 286 -5.41 -15.71 -18.49
N SER A 287 -5.18 -16.76 -17.70
CA SER A 287 -5.70 -16.86 -16.33
C SER A 287 -5.22 -15.73 -15.39
N VAL A 288 -4.02 -15.20 -15.58
CA VAL A 288 -3.46 -14.10 -14.76
C VAL A 288 -4.15 -12.78 -15.11
N TRP A 289 -4.34 -12.50 -16.40
CA TRP A 289 -5.13 -11.35 -16.86
C TRP A 289 -6.55 -11.37 -16.30
N ALA A 290 -7.23 -12.51 -16.32
CA ALA A 290 -8.58 -12.65 -15.73
C ALA A 290 -8.60 -12.42 -14.22
N ASN A 291 -7.56 -12.88 -13.50
CA ASN A 291 -7.44 -12.67 -12.06
C ASN A 291 -7.16 -11.20 -11.72
N ARG A 292 -6.30 -10.53 -12.48
CA ARG A 292 -6.04 -9.09 -12.31
C ARG A 292 -7.27 -8.24 -12.66
N ALA A 293 -7.98 -8.57 -13.73
CA ALA A 293 -9.27 -7.95 -14.06
C ALA A 293 -10.30 -8.06 -12.92
N GLN A 294 -10.36 -9.22 -12.25
CA GLN A 294 -11.22 -9.38 -11.07
C GLN A 294 -10.81 -8.46 -9.92
N CYS A 295 -9.52 -8.23 -9.70
CA CYS A 295 -9.04 -7.30 -8.68
C CYS A 295 -9.51 -5.88 -9.00
N TRP A 296 -9.34 -5.43 -10.26
CA TRP A 296 -9.81 -4.11 -10.70
C TRP A 296 -11.32 -3.94 -10.56
N LEU A 297 -12.12 -4.97 -10.88
CA LEU A 297 -13.57 -4.96 -10.63
C LEU A 297 -13.91 -4.77 -9.15
N LYS A 298 -13.14 -5.38 -8.24
CA LYS A 298 -13.34 -5.24 -6.79
C LYS A 298 -12.90 -3.87 -6.26
N LEU A 299 -11.90 -3.27 -6.90
CA LEU A 299 -11.41 -1.93 -6.59
C LEU A 299 -12.26 -0.81 -7.22
N GLY A 300 -13.19 -1.15 -8.12
CA GLY A 300 -14.04 -0.18 -8.82
C GLY A 300 -13.40 0.45 -10.07
N ASP A 301 -12.19 0.03 -10.46
CA ASP A 301 -11.51 0.51 -11.67
C ASP A 301 -11.97 -0.30 -12.89
N HIS A 302 -13.11 0.08 -13.45
CA HIS A 302 -13.78 -0.68 -14.50
C HIS A 302 -13.07 -0.61 -15.85
N ASP A 303 -12.36 0.48 -16.13
CA ASP A 303 -11.58 0.66 -17.37
C ASP A 303 -10.39 -0.30 -17.41
N LYS A 304 -9.60 -0.37 -16.32
CA LYS A 304 -8.50 -1.33 -16.21
C LYS A 304 -9.00 -2.78 -16.20
N ALA A 305 -10.12 -3.03 -15.53
CA ALA A 305 -10.76 -4.35 -15.56
C ALA A 305 -11.13 -4.78 -16.98
N LEU A 306 -11.71 -3.87 -17.78
CA LEU A 306 -12.07 -4.16 -19.16
C LEU A 306 -10.83 -4.42 -20.02
N ALA A 307 -9.80 -3.60 -19.89
CA ALA A 307 -8.56 -3.76 -20.64
C ALA A 307 -7.91 -5.13 -20.39
N ASP A 308 -7.79 -5.52 -19.11
CA ASP A 308 -7.23 -6.82 -18.73
C ASP A 308 -8.12 -7.98 -19.17
N ALA A 309 -9.44 -7.85 -19.06
CA ALA A 309 -10.36 -8.90 -19.49
C ALA A 309 -10.32 -9.12 -21.01
N LYS A 310 -10.24 -8.04 -21.80
CA LYS A 310 -10.03 -8.15 -23.25
C LYS A 310 -8.70 -8.82 -23.58
N LYS A 311 -7.62 -8.44 -22.89
CA LYS A 311 -6.32 -9.10 -23.07
C LYS A 311 -6.38 -10.59 -22.74
N CYS A 312 -7.10 -10.98 -21.69
CA CYS A 312 -7.38 -12.39 -21.39
C CYS A 312 -8.06 -13.09 -22.57
N THR A 313 -9.12 -12.51 -23.15
CA THR A 313 -9.85 -13.12 -24.28
C THR A 313 -9.05 -13.14 -25.59
N GLU A 314 -8.09 -12.23 -25.77
CA GLU A 314 -7.16 -12.24 -26.90
C GLU A 314 -6.13 -13.36 -26.77
N VAL A 315 -5.57 -13.54 -25.58
CA VAL A 315 -4.50 -14.50 -25.29
C VAL A 315 -5.05 -15.91 -25.14
N GLU A 316 -6.19 -16.06 -24.46
CA GLU A 316 -6.84 -17.33 -24.18
C GLU A 316 -8.36 -17.24 -24.44
N PRO A 317 -8.79 -17.27 -25.72
CA PRO A 317 -10.21 -17.13 -26.08
C PRO A 317 -11.10 -18.21 -25.49
N SER A 318 -10.54 -19.38 -25.15
CA SER A 318 -11.23 -20.49 -24.51
C SER A 318 -11.41 -20.32 -23.00
N ASN A 319 -10.96 -19.21 -22.40
CA ASN A 319 -11.10 -18.97 -20.97
C ASN A 319 -12.45 -18.29 -20.64
N PRO A 320 -13.44 -19.02 -20.09
CA PRO A 320 -14.76 -18.46 -19.77
C PRO A 320 -14.68 -17.31 -18.76
N LYS A 321 -13.66 -17.32 -17.88
CA LYS A 321 -13.47 -16.26 -16.88
C LYS A 321 -13.13 -14.93 -17.54
N GLY A 322 -12.32 -14.93 -18.59
CA GLY A 322 -11.97 -13.71 -19.34
C GLY A 322 -13.21 -13.01 -19.89
N TRP A 323 -14.03 -13.76 -20.63
CA TRP A 323 -15.31 -13.29 -21.17
C TRP A 323 -16.28 -12.84 -20.08
N PHE A 324 -16.35 -13.57 -18.97
CA PHE A 324 -17.17 -13.19 -17.83
C PHE A 324 -16.70 -11.88 -17.18
N ARG A 325 -15.39 -11.69 -16.96
CA ARG A 325 -14.84 -10.42 -16.43
C ARG A 325 -15.08 -9.26 -17.38
N GLN A 326 -14.98 -9.49 -18.69
CA GLN A 326 -15.24 -8.49 -19.71
C GLN A 326 -16.72 -8.05 -19.66
N GLY A 327 -17.64 -9.01 -19.60
CA GLY A 327 -19.07 -8.74 -19.45
C GLY A 327 -19.41 -7.99 -18.17
N MET A 328 -18.82 -8.39 -17.03
CA MET A 328 -18.99 -7.69 -15.76
C MET A 328 -18.43 -6.26 -15.77
N SER A 329 -17.33 -6.03 -16.47
CA SER A 329 -16.74 -4.70 -16.61
C SER A 329 -17.67 -3.80 -17.42
N TYR A 330 -18.15 -4.26 -18.58
CA TYR A 330 -19.14 -3.55 -19.37
C TYR A 330 -20.44 -3.27 -18.60
N HIS A 331 -20.92 -4.24 -17.81
CA HIS A 331 -22.08 -4.06 -16.96
C HIS A 331 -21.86 -2.95 -15.93
N ALA A 332 -20.69 -2.92 -15.27
CA ALA A 332 -20.35 -1.87 -14.31
C ALA A 332 -20.27 -0.47 -14.97
N MET A 333 -19.81 -0.41 -16.22
CA MET A 333 -19.82 0.80 -17.06
C MET A 333 -21.18 1.09 -17.73
N LYS A 334 -22.25 0.37 -17.36
CA LYS A 334 -23.62 0.51 -17.92
C LYS A 334 -23.73 0.28 -19.43
N SER A 335 -22.71 -0.31 -20.04
CA SER A 335 -22.70 -0.71 -21.45
C SER A 335 -23.34 -2.09 -21.58
N TYR A 336 -24.66 -2.14 -21.37
CA TYR A 336 -25.36 -3.41 -21.16
C TYR A 336 -25.43 -4.29 -22.42
N GLY A 337 -25.40 -3.71 -23.62
CA GLY A 337 -25.38 -4.48 -24.88
C GLY A 337 -24.09 -5.28 -25.04
N GLU A 338 -22.95 -4.62 -24.85
CA GLU A 338 -21.61 -5.23 -24.87
C GLU A 338 -21.44 -6.22 -23.72
N ALA A 339 -22.01 -5.92 -22.55
CA ALA A 339 -22.02 -6.83 -21.41
C ALA A 339 -22.70 -8.16 -21.76
N ILE A 340 -23.90 -8.11 -22.36
CA ILE A 340 -24.65 -9.29 -22.77
C ILE A 340 -23.85 -10.08 -23.83
N ALA A 341 -23.27 -9.41 -24.82
CA ALA A 341 -22.49 -10.07 -25.86
C ALA A 341 -21.30 -10.86 -25.28
N ALA A 342 -20.52 -10.23 -24.38
CA ALA A 342 -19.38 -10.90 -23.74
C ALA A 342 -19.82 -12.05 -22.80
N LEU A 343 -20.92 -11.87 -22.06
CA LEU A 343 -21.45 -12.93 -21.19
C LEU A 343 -22.00 -14.12 -21.98
N LEU A 344 -22.57 -13.91 -23.16
CA LEU A 344 -23.00 -14.99 -24.05
C LEU A 344 -21.81 -15.80 -24.58
N GLU A 345 -20.67 -15.18 -24.88
CA GLU A 345 -19.45 -15.93 -25.19
C GLU A 345 -18.96 -16.75 -23.99
N ALA A 346 -19.05 -16.21 -22.78
CA ALA A 346 -18.76 -16.96 -21.55
C ALA A 346 -19.72 -18.16 -21.37
N GLU A 347 -21.01 -17.99 -21.66
CA GLU A 347 -22.04 -19.05 -21.57
C GLU A 347 -21.81 -20.16 -22.60
N LYS A 348 -21.37 -19.84 -23.82
CA LYS A 348 -21.01 -20.87 -24.81
C LYS A 348 -19.89 -21.78 -24.31
N LEU A 349 -18.93 -21.23 -23.55
CA LEU A 349 -17.81 -21.97 -22.98
C LEU A 349 -18.20 -22.74 -21.72
N GLU A 350 -19.08 -22.17 -20.87
CA GLU A 350 -19.62 -22.83 -19.67
C GLU A 350 -21.16 -22.72 -19.57
N PRO A 351 -21.92 -23.56 -20.31
CA PRO A 351 -23.37 -23.42 -20.40
C PRO A 351 -24.13 -23.70 -19.09
N SER A 352 -23.51 -24.44 -18.17
CA SER A 352 -24.11 -24.83 -16.88
C SER A 352 -23.73 -23.88 -15.73
N ASN A 353 -22.93 -22.84 -15.98
CA ASN A 353 -22.51 -21.91 -14.94
C ASN A 353 -23.63 -20.93 -14.58
N LYS A 354 -24.26 -21.15 -13.43
CA LYS A 354 -25.37 -20.33 -12.93
C LYS A 354 -25.00 -18.85 -12.80
N GLN A 355 -23.76 -18.54 -12.42
CA GLN A 355 -23.31 -17.16 -12.25
C GLN A 355 -23.32 -16.41 -13.58
N ILE A 356 -22.95 -17.06 -14.68
CA ILE A 356 -22.99 -16.48 -16.02
C ILE A 356 -24.44 -16.23 -16.43
N GLN A 357 -25.32 -17.23 -16.26
CA GLN A 357 -26.74 -17.11 -16.58
C GLN A 357 -27.44 -15.99 -15.79
N GLU A 358 -27.12 -15.86 -14.51
CA GLU A 358 -27.63 -14.79 -13.66
C GLU A 358 -27.11 -13.42 -14.11
N ALA A 359 -25.83 -13.30 -14.43
CA ALA A 359 -25.25 -12.06 -14.95
C ALA A 359 -25.89 -11.63 -16.28
N ILE A 360 -26.18 -12.57 -17.19
CA ILE A 360 -26.90 -12.30 -18.45
C ILE A 360 -28.29 -11.74 -18.16
N LYS A 361 -29.06 -12.40 -17.27
CA LYS A 361 -30.40 -11.95 -16.89
C LYS A 361 -30.38 -10.56 -16.25
N MET A 362 -29.41 -10.29 -15.38
CA MET A 362 -29.23 -8.97 -14.76
C MET A 362 -28.92 -7.91 -15.82
N ALA A 363 -27.98 -8.18 -16.73
CA ALA A 363 -27.62 -7.25 -17.80
C ALA A 363 -28.81 -6.96 -18.74
N GLN A 364 -29.59 -7.98 -19.10
CA GLN A 364 -30.83 -7.82 -19.89
C GLN A 364 -31.89 -7.00 -19.17
N LEU A 365 -32.08 -7.22 -17.86
CA LEU A 365 -33.03 -6.45 -17.05
C LEU A 365 -32.62 -4.98 -16.98
N MET A 366 -31.32 -4.71 -16.76
CA MET A 366 -30.80 -3.35 -16.69
C MET A 366 -30.88 -2.65 -18.05
N ALA A 367 -30.56 -3.33 -19.15
CA ALA A 367 -30.72 -2.81 -20.50
C ALA A 367 -32.16 -2.34 -20.77
N ARG A 368 -33.16 -3.14 -20.37
CA ARG A 368 -34.59 -2.80 -20.53
C ARG A 368 -35.04 -1.64 -19.66
N LYS A 369 -34.41 -1.43 -18.49
CA LYS A 369 -34.71 -0.28 -17.61
C LYS A 369 -34.05 1.01 -18.07
N SER A 370 -32.96 0.90 -18.84
CA SER A 370 -32.20 2.03 -19.38
C SER A 370 -32.61 2.42 -20.81
N SER A 371 -33.47 1.62 -21.45
CA SER A 371 -34.15 1.93 -22.72
C SER A 371 -35.48 2.60 -22.43
#